data_AF-A0A6L8UKH3-F1
#
_entry.id   AF-A0A6L8UKH3-F1
#
_cell.length_a   1.000
_cell.length_b   1.000
_cell.length_c   1.000
_cell.angle_alpha   90.00
_cell.angle_beta   90.00
_cell.angle_gamma   90.00
#
_symmetry.space_group_name_H-M   'P 1'
#
loop_
_entity.id
_entity.type
_entity.pdbx_description
1 polymer ?
#
loop_
_entity_poly.entity_id
_entity_poly.type
_entity_poly.pdbx_seq_one_letter_code
_entity_poly.pdbx_strand_id
1 'polypeptide(L)' 'NAAIRGNIINEGKFYIVRTELEEKLWLRITIINPLTSEEDLKLLLDTIEEAASKIR' A
#
# COMPACT_ATOMS: atom_id res chain seq x y z
N ASN A 1 3.41 7.60 -5.37
CA ASN A 1 2.81 6.24 -5.42
C ASN A 1 3.76 5.13 -5.86
N ALA A 2 4.55 5.28 -6.95
CA ALA A 2 5.51 4.24 -7.35
C ALA A 2 6.59 3.94 -6.28
N ALA A 3 7.21 4.98 -5.73
CA ALA A 3 8.23 4.85 -4.68
C ALA A 3 7.65 4.29 -3.36
N ILE A 4 6.47 4.77 -2.94
CA ILE A 4 5.74 4.28 -1.76
C ILE A 4 5.51 2.77 -1.87
N ARG A 5 4.95 2.30 -2.98
CA ARG A 5 4.76 0.86 -3.25
C ARG A 5 6.10 0.09 -3.17
N GLY A 6 7.16 0.64 -3.75
CA GLY A 6 8.49 0.04 -3.72
C GLY A 6 8.98 -0.20 -2.30
N ASN A 7 8.88 0.80 -1.42
CA ASN A 7 9.27 0.67 -0.02
C ASN A 7 8.44 -0.39 0.71
N ILE A 8 7.11 -0.38 0.55
CA ILE A 8 6.21 -1.32 1.22
C ILE A 8 6.50 -2.78 0.83
N ILE A 9 6.76 -3.04 -0.46
CA ILE A 9 7.07 -4.39 -0.94
C ILE A 9 8.45 -4.84 -0.46
N ASN A 10 9.43 -3.94 -0.43
CA ASN A 10 10.77 -4.26 0.06
C ASN A 10 10.78 -4.57 1.57
N GLU A 11 9.90 -3.94 2.35
CA GLU A 11 9.71 -4.25 3.77
C GLU A 11 8.97 -5.58 3.99
N GLY A 12 8.33 -6.15 2.96
CA GLY A 12 7.73 -7.49 2.96
C GLY A 12 6.43 -7.64 3.76
N LYS A 13 5.97 -6.60 4.47
CA LYS A 13 4.77 -6.66 5.32
C LYS A 13 3.46 -6.71 4.54
N PHE A 14 3.38 -6.04 3.40
CA PHE A 14 2.16 -5.99 2.58
C PHE A 14 2.45 -6.19 1.10
N TYR A 15 1.52 -6.85 0.41
CA TYR A 15 1.53 -6.94 -1.04
C TYR A 15 0.47 -6.03 -1.62
N ILE A 16 0.90 -4.90 -2.18
CA ILE A 16 0.01 -3.93 -2.85
C ILE A 16 0.45 -3.69 -4.28
N VAL A 17 -0.52 -3.42 -5.15
CA VAL A 17 -0.29 -3.15 -6.56
C VAL A 17 -0.55 -1.70 -6.89
N ARG A 18 -0.25 -1.32 -8.13
CA ARG A 18 -0.58 0.00 -8.68
C ARG A 18 -1.46 -0.17 -9.90
N THR A 19 -2.28 0.85 -10.17
CA THR A 19 -3.07 0.95 -11.40
C THR A 19 -2.98 2.37 -11.91
N GLU A 20 -3.07 2.55 -13.22
CA GLU A 20 -3.17 3.85 -13.85
C GLU A 20 -4.62 4.10 -14.26
N LEU A 21 -5.18 5.22 -13.85
CA LEU A 21 -6.54 5.64 -14.16
C LEU A 21 -6.51 7.16 -14.35
N GLU A 22 -7.03 7.64 -15.48
CA GLU A 22 -7.05 9.06 -15.85
C GLU A 22 -5.65 9.71 -15.75
N GLU A 23 -4.64 9.05 -16.32
CA GLU A 23 -3.22 9.50 -16.30
C GLU A 23 -2.62 9.68 -14.90
N LYS A 24 -3.31 9.20 -13.85
CA LYS A 24 -2.85 9.22 -12.46
C LYS A 24 -2.52 7.82 -12.00
N LEU A 25 -1.43 7.71 -11.25
CA LEU A 25 -1.01 6.45 -10.64
C LEU A 25 -1.66 6.28 -9.27
N TRP A 26 -2.36 5.18 -9.06
CA TRP A 26 -3.06 4.85 -7.82
C TRP A 26 -2.44 3.63 -7.15
N LEU A 27 -2.55 3.55 -5.82
CA LEU A 27 -2.35 2.31 -5.07
C LEU A 27 -3.65 1.52 -5.07
N ARG A 28 -3.56 0.19 -5.20
CA ARG A 28 -4.72 -0.70 -5.20
C ARG A 28 -4.43 -1.94 -4.38
N ILE A 29 -5.44 -2.39 -3.65
CA ILE A 29 -5.48 -3.68 -2.95
C ILE A 29 -6.68 -4.50 -3.42
N THR A 30 -6.59 -5.81 -3.24
CA THR A 30 -7.73 -6.73 -3.38
C THR A 30 -7.86 -7.49 -2.07
N ILE A 31 -9.00 -7.35 -1.40
CA ILE A 31 -9.28 -8.08 -0.15
C ILE A 31 -9.93 -9.41 -0.54
N ILE A 32 -9.15 -10.50 -0.44
CA ILE A 32 -9.61 -11.86 -0.77
C ILE A 32 -9.49 -12.82 0.40
N ASN A 33 -8.65 -12.50 1.39
CA ASN A 33 -8.42 -13.35 2.54
C ASN A 33 -9.51 -13.08 3.59
N PRO A 34 -10.35 -14.07 3.95
CA PRO A 34 -11.39 -13.87 4.96
C PRO A 34 -10.86 -13.61 6.36
N LEU A 35 -9.56 -13.85 6.60
CA LEU A 35 -8.89 -13.53 7.86
C LEU A 35 -8.39 -12.08 7.93
N THR A 36 -8.48 -11.31 6.83
CA THR A 36 -8.11 -9.89 6.86
C THR A 36 -9.09 -9.13 7.75
N SER A 37 -8.57 -8.51 8.81
CA SER A 37 -9.36 -7.73 9.76
C SER A 37 -9.26 -6.23 9.47
N GLU A 38 -10.03 -5.43 10.21
CA GLU A 38 -9.95 -3.96 10.13
C GLU A 38 -8.58 -3.47 10.64
N GLU A 39 -8.00 -4.13 11.63
CA GLU A 39 -6.67 -3.83 12.17
C GLU A 39 -5.58 -4.01 11.12
N ASP A 40 -5.66 -5.05 10.27
CA ASP A 40 -4.73 -5.25 9.16
C ASP A 40 -4.78 -4.08 8.17
N LEU A 41 -5.98 -3.55 7.89
CA LEU A 41 -6.17 -2.42 6.99
C LEU A 41 -5.68 -1.10 7.60
N LYS A 42 -5.89 -0.89 8.90
CA LYS A 42 -5.31 0.26 9.62
C LYS A 42 -3.79 0.23 9.57
N LEU A 43 -3.19 -0.92 9.86
CA LEU A 43 -1.74 -1.11 9.79
C LEU A 43 -1.19 -0.86 8.37
N LEU A 44 -1.95 -1.25 7.32
CA LEU A 44 -1.59 -0.94 5.94
C LEU A 44 -1.59 0.57 5.68
N LEU A 45 -2.59 1.30 6.14
CA LEU A 45 -2.68 2.75 5.99
C LEU A 45 -1.52 3.45 6.71
N ASP A 46 -1.24 3.06 7.97
CA ASP A 46 -0.11 3.60 8.74
C ASP A 46 1.22 3.35 8.01
N THR A 47 1.41 2.15 7.47
CA THR A 47 2.62 1.80 6.69
C THR A 47 2.74 2.65 5.42
N ILE A 48 1.63 2.98 4.76
CA ILE A 48 1.62 3.87 3.59
C ILE A 48 2.04 5.30 3.97
N GLU A 49 1.51 5.82 5.08
CA GLU A 49 1.85 7.15 5.58
C GLU A 49 3.33 7.24 6.01
N GLU A 50 3.82 6.23 6.74
CA GLU A 50 5.24 6.11 7.09
C GLU A 50 6.13 6.07 5.84
N ALA A 51 5.79 5.23 4.86
CA ALA A 51 6.54 5.14 3.61
C ALA A 51 6.51 6.46 2.83
N ALA A 52 5.40 7.21 2.85
CA ALA A 52 5.30 8.52 2.23
C ALA A 52 6.16 9.57 2.94
N SER A 53 6.23 9.54 4.27
CA SER A 53 7.07 10.45 5.07
C SER A 53 8.57 10.31 4.75
N LYS A 54 9.03 9.09 4.43
CA LYS A 54 10.43 8.78 4.08
C LYS A 54 10.85 9.28 2.69
N ILE A 55 9.90 9.65 1.83
CA ILE A 55 10.14 10.09 0.45
C ILE A 55 10.11 11.63 0.34
N ARG A 56 9.76 12.31 1.43
CA ARG A 56 9.53 13.76 1.46
C ARG A 56 10.82 14.57 1.59
#